data_AF-A0A135WJJ2-F1
#
_entry.id   AF-A0A135WJJ2-F1
#
_cell.length_a   1.000
_cell.length_b   1.000
_cell.length_c   1.000
_cell.angle_alpha   90.00
_cell.angle_beta   90.00
_cell.angle_gamma   90.00
#
_symmetry.space_group_name_H-M   'P 1'
#
loop_
_entity.id
_entity.type
_entity.pdbx_description
1 polymer ?
#
loop_
_entity_poly.entity_id
_entity_poly.type
_entity_poly.pdbx_seq_one_letter_code
_entity_poly.pdbx_strand_id
1 'polypeptide(L)'
;MKSLAQFFRTRKTALIISSVYVGAGTLAVYSLYPDDPTFGEWSLYIIIGTFPVTFISFMYRYVEADAFFGVLMIQFIMFVITFLVLSLFIRNKYEN
;
A
#
# COMPACT_ATOMS: atom_id res chain seq x y z
N MET A 1 2.42 11.40 25.33
CA MET A 1 1.56 11.09 24.17
C MET A 1 1.36 12.23 23.15
N LYS A 2 1.88 13.45 23.36
CA LYS A 2 1.75 14.53 22.36
C LYS A 2 2.61 14.36 21.09
N SER A 3 3.64 13.50 21.08
CA SER A 3 4.60 13.35 19.97
C SER A 3 4.06 12.57 18.76
N LEU A 4 3.41 11.42 18.96
CA LEU A 4 2.91 10.56 17.88
C LEU A 4 1.77 11.19 17.09
N ALA A 5 0.76 11.72 17.79
CA ALA A 5 -0.36 12.39 17.14
C ALA A 5 0.10 13.61 16.32
N GLN A 6 1.07 14.36 16.82
CA GLN A 6 1.67 15.48 16.10
C GLN A 6 2.50 15.03 14.88
N PHE A 7 3.19 13.89 14.99
CA PHE A 7 3.92 13.28 13.87
C PHE A 7 2.99 12.94 12.69
N PHE A 8 1.86 12.29 12.96
CA PHE A 8 0.87 11.97 11.92
C PHE A 8 0.16 13.23 11.39
N ARG A 9 -0.14 14.21 12.25
CA ARG A 9 -0.81 15.45 11.85
C ARG A 9 0.05 16.30 10.91
N THR A 10 1.35 16.33 11.14
CA THR A 10 2.32 17.04 10.28
C THR A 10 2.54 16.31 8.94
N ARG A 11 2.48 14.98 8.94
CA ARG A 11 2.70 14.12 7.76
C ARG A 11 1.42 13.64 7.10
N LYS A 12 0.32 14.36 7.27
CA LYS A 12 -1.01 13.97 6.75
C LYS A 12 -0.99 13.69 5.24
N THR A 13 -0.26 14.49 4.46
CA THR A 13 -0.13 14.30 3.02
C THR A 13 0.58 12.98 2.69
N ALA A 14 1.71 12.69 3.35
CA ALA A 14 2.42 11.43 3.18
C ALA A 14 1.52 10.24 3.53
N LEU A 15 0.77 10.35 4.63
CA LEU A 15 -0.17 9.32 5.08
C LEU A 15 -1.26 9.03 4.05
N ILE A 16 -1.87 10.08 3.48
CA ILE A 16 -2.91 9.92 2.45
C ILE A 16 -2.33 9.27 1.20
N ILE A 17 -1.19 9.75 0.71
CA ILE A 17 -0.56 9.21 -0.51
C ILE A 17 -0.17 7.74 -0.30
N SER A 18 0.47 7.40 0.83
CA SER A 18 0.82 6.01 1.13
C SER A 18 -0.42 5.12 1.25
N SER A 19 -1.50 5.60 1.89
CA SER A 19 -2.74 4.83 2.02
C SER A 19 -3.40 4.56 0.68
N VAL A 20 -3.49 5.57 -0.20
CA VAL A 20 -4.11 5.42 -1.52
C VAL A 20 -3.25 4.51 -2.41
N TYR A 21 -1.94 4.74 -2.44
CA TYR A 21 -1.02 3.98 -3.30
C TYR A 21 -0.94 2.50 -2.91
N VAL A 22 -0.72 2.21 -1.62
CA VAL A 22 -0.64 0.83 -1.13
C VAL A 22 -2.02 0.18 -1.06
N GLY A 23 -3.06 0.94 -0.72
CA GLY A 23 -4.45 0.46 -0.72
C GLY A 23 -4.91 0.02 -2.11
N ALA A 24 -4.64 0.82 -3.14
CA ALA A 24 -4.94 0.45 -4.53
C ALA A 24 -4.20 -0.82 -4.94
N GLY A 25 -2.91 -0.93 -4.60
CA GLY A 25 -2.13 -2.15 -4.82
C GLY A 25 -2.68 -3.37 -4.08
N THR A 26 -3.17 -3.19 -2.86
CA THR A 26 -3.79 -4.27 -2.06
C THR A 26 -5.06 -4.78 -2.72
N LEU A 27 -5.96 -3.87 -3.12
CA LEU A 27 -7.19 -4.22 -3.82
C LEU A 27 -6.91 -4.93 -5.14
N ALA A 28 -5.91 -4.46 -5.90
CA ALA A 28 -5.52 -5.09 -7.14
C ALA A 28 -4.94 -6.49 -6.92
N VAL A 29 -4.07 -6.66 -5.91
CA VAL A 29 -3.55 -7.99 -5.55
C VAL A 29 -4.66 -8.91 -5.09
N TYR A 30 -5.77 -8.41 -4.53
CA TYR A 30 -6.98 -9.18 -4.14
C TYR A 30 -7.93 -9.50 -5.30
N SER A 31 -7.70 -8.94 -6.49
CA SER A 31 -8.53 -9.07 -7.69
C SER A 31 -7.80 -9.80 -8.83
N LEU A 32 -6.88 -10.69 -8.50
CA LEU A 32 -5.94 -11.30 -9.43
C LEU A 32 -6.50 -12.57 -10.10
N TYR A 33 -7.23 -13.38 -9.35
CA TYR A 33 -7.76 -14.66 -9.79
C TYR A 33 -9.24 -14.58 -10.16
N PRO A 34 -9.72 -15.37 -11.14
CA PRO A 34 -11.12 -15.35 -11.58
C PRO A 34 -12.15 -15.60 -10.47
N ASP A 35 -11.76 -16.38 -9.46
CA ASP A 35 -12.64 -16.73 -8.33
C ASP A 35 -12.68 -15.62 -7.26
N ASP A 36 -11.90 -14.55 -7.40
CA ASP A 36 -11.94 -13.43 -6.47
C ASP A 36 -13.21 -12.58 -6.64
N PRO A 37 -13.81 -12.07 -5.54
CA PRO A 37 -15.04 -11.28 -5.60
C PRO A 37 -14.97 -10.03 -6.49
N THR A 38 -13.76 -9.49 -6.67
CA THR A 38 -13.51 -8.25 -7.40
C THR A 38 -12.59 -8.45 -8.61
N PHE A 39 -12.51 -9.68 -9.15
CA PHE A 39 -11.69 -9.98 -10.32
C PHE A 39 -11.97 -9.05 -11.50
N GLY A 40 -10.92 -8.67 -12.22
CA GLY A 40 -11.03 -7.97 -13.50
C GLY A 40 -9.68 -7.52 -14.03
N GLU A 41 -9.58 -7.33 -15.34
CA GLU A 41 -8.32 -6.95 -16.02
C GLU A 41 -7.70 -5.66 -15.48
N TRP A 42 -8.52 -4.77 -14.89
CA TRP A 42 -8.09 -3.56 -14.20
C TRP A 42 -7.03 -3.81 -13.12
N SER A 43 -7.06 -4.98 -12.47
CA SER A 43 -6.15 -5.33 -11.39
C SER A 43 -4.70 -5.40 -11.86
N LEU A 44 -4.45 -5.94 -13.05
CA LEU A 44 -3.10 -6.01 -13.62
C LEU A 44 -2.52 -4.62 -13.89
N TYR A 45 -3.32 -3.70 -14.43
CA TYR A 45 -2.87 -2.32 -14.67
C TYR A 45 -2.50 -1.60 -13.36
N ILE A 46 -3.28 -1.81 -12.29
CA ILE A 46 -2.96 -1.23 -10.98
C ILE A 46 -1.74 -1.90 -10.36
N ILE A 47 -1.58 -3.22 -10.47
CA ILE A 47 -0.37 -3.93 -9.99
C ILE A 47 0.88 -3.38 -10.67
N ILE A 48 0.85 -3.14 -11.99
CA ILE A 48 1.97 -2.52 -12.71
C ILE A 48 2.26 -1.13 -12.17
N GLY A 49 1.22 -0.30 -12.00
CA GLY A 49 1.38 1.06 -11.46
C GLY A 49 1.85 1.11 -10.00
N THR A 50 1.61 0.04 -9.23
CA THR A 50 1.96 -0.08 -7.81
C THR A 50 3.05 -1.12 -7.57
N PHE A 51 3.76 -1.54 -8.63
CA PHE A 51 4.67 -2.70 -8.61
C PHE A 51 5.68 -2.69 -7.46
N PRO A 52 6.35 -1.56 -7.13
CA PRO A 52 7.30 -1.52 -6.01
C PRO A 52 6.70 -1.92 -4.65
N VAL A 53 5.40 -1.69 -4.44
CA VAL A 53 4.71 -2.02 -3.18
C VAL A 53 3.92 -3.32 -3.26
N THR A 54 3.58 -3.80 -4.46
CA THR A 54 2.82 -5.04 -4.66
C THR A 54 3.70 -6.24 -5.03
N PHE A 55 4.97 -6.07 -5.39
CA PHE A 55 5.81 -7.16 -5.91
C PHE A 55 5.82 -8.41 -5.01
N ILE A 56 6.08 -8.22 -3.72
CA ILE A 56 6.20 -9.34 -2.78
C ILE A 56 4.83 -10.00 -2.55
N SER A 57 3.77 -9.20 -2.38
CA SER A 57 2.42 -9.73 -2.14
C SER A 57 1.83 -10.39 -3.38
N PHE A 58 2.15 -9.89 -4.57
CA PHE A 58 1.81 -10.50 -5.85
C PHE A 58 2.47 -11.87 -6.00
N MET A 59 3.78 -11.98 -5.76
CA MET A 59 4.48 -13.26 -5.82
C MET A 59 3.96 -14.25 -4.76
N TYR A 60 3.61 -13.75 -3.58
CA TYR A 60 3.02 -14.57 -2.53
C TYR A 60 1.66 -15.16 -2.95
N ARG A 61 0.77 -14.33 -3.50
CA ARG A 61 -0.49 -14.78 -4.10
C ARG A 61 -0.31 -15.70 -5.29
N TYR A 62 0.73 -15.47 -6.09
CA TYR A 62 1.05 -16.31 -7.25
C TYR A 62 1.38 -17.75 -6.85
N VAL A 63 2.07 -17.93 -5.72
CA VAL A 63 2.43 -19.26 -5.18
C VAL A 63 1.27 -19.89 -4.40
N GLU A 64 0.50 -19.09 -3.65
CA GLU A 64 -0.61 -19.54 -2.83
C GLU A 64 -1.84 -18.64 -3.06
N ALA A 65 -2.77 -19.10 -3.90
CA ALA A 65 -3.88 -18.27 -4.40
C ALA A 65 -4.81 -17.75 -3.29
N ASP A 66 -5.01 -18.52 -2.22
CA ASP A 66 -5.90 -18.22 -1.11
C ASP A 66 -5.23 -17.47 0.05
N ALA A 67 -3.99 -17.00 -0.13
CA ALA A 67 -3.17 -16.45 0.94
C ALA A 67 -3.46 -14.97 1.31
N PHE A 68 -4.74 -14.60 1.38
CA PHE A 68 -5.21 -13.24 1.64
C PHE A 68 -4.61 -12.61 2.91
N PHE A 69 -4.54 -13.38 4.01
CA PHE A 69 -3.98 -12.86 5.27
C PHE A 69 -2.50 -12.49 5.15
N GLY A 70 -1.71 -13.31 4.44
CA GLY A 70 -0.29 -13.00 4.21
C GLY A 70 -0.10 -11.78 3.32
N VAL A 71 -0.96 -11.60 2.31
CA VAL A 71 -1.00 -10.38 1.50
C VAL A 71 -1.25 -9.15 2.38
N LEU A 72 -2.23 -9.17 3.29
CA LEU A 72 -2.49 -8.03 4.18
C LEU A 72 -1.31 -7.69 5.08
N MET A 73 -0.61 -8.70 5.61
CA MET A 73 0.57 -8.47 6.44
C MET A 73 1.69 -7.82 5.63
N ILE A 74 1.97 -8.33 4.43
CA ILE A 74 2.98 -7.74 3.52
C ILE A 74 2.58 -6.30 3.17
N GLN A 75 1.32 -6.07 2.80
CA GLN A 75 0.84 -4.75 2.42
C GLN A 75 0.86 -3.76 3.59
N PHE A 76 0.58 -4.20 4.81
CA PHE A 76 0.70 -3.34 5.99
C PHE A 76 2.16 -2.93 6.24
N ILE A 77 3.11 -3.84 6.09
CA ILE A 77 4.55 -3.53 6.17
C ILE A 77 4.94 -2.53 5.07
N MET A 78 4.51 -2.77 3.83
CA MET A 78 4.79 -1.87 2.70
C MET A 78 4.14 -0.50 2.87
N PHE A 79 2.97 -0.42 3.49
CA PHE A 79 2.33 0.83 3.87
C PHE A 79 3.20 1.62 4.85
N VAL A 80 3.67 0.98 5.93
CA VAL A 80 4.55 1.63 6.92
C VAL A 80 5.84 2.12 6.25
N ILE A 81 6.48 1.29 5.42
CA ILE A 81 7.70 1.67 4.71
C ILE A 81 7.45 2.86 3.78
N THR A 82 6.40 2.78 2.94
CA THR A 82 6.05 3.84 1.99
C THR A 82 5.74 5.15 2.72
N PHE A 83 4.99 5.07 3.82
CA PHE A 83 4.66 6.23 4.64
C PHE A 83 5.91 6.88 5.23
N LEU A 84 6.84 6.09 5.77
CA LEU A 84 8.10 6.61 6.32
C LEU A 84 8.96 7.25 5.23
N VAL A 85 9.10 6.59 4.08
CA VAL A 85 9.85 7.13 2.93
C VAL A 85 9.25 8.46 2.47
N LEU A 86 7.95 8.52 2.21
CA LEU A 86 7.29 9.77 1.79
C LEU A 86 7.39 10.86 2.85
N SER A 87 7.39 10.49 4.13
CA SER A 87 7.57 11.43 5.25
C SER A 87 8.95 12.05 5.31
N LEU A 88 9.96 11.45 4.66
CA LEU A 88 11.30 12.03 4.52
C LEU A 88 11.40 13.00 3.33
N PHE A 89 10.65 12.74 2.25
CA PHE A 89 10.73 13.54 1.01
C PHE A 89 9.73 14.69 0.96
N ILE A 90 8.53 14.51 1.52
CA ILE A 90 7.51 15.56 1.52
C ILE A 90 7.90 16.60 2.57
N ARG A 91 8.45 17.71 2.08
CA ARG A 91 8.82 18.86 2.92
C ARG A 91 7.57 19.38 3.63
N ASN A 92 7.68 19.47 4.95
CA ASN A 92 6.54 19.79 5.79
C ASN A 92 6.17 21.26 5.56
N LYS A 93 4.94 21.56 5.16
CA LYS A 93 4.50 22.93 4.87
C LYS A 93 4.53 23.85 6.11
N TYR A 94 4.68 23.27 7.29
CA TYR A 94 4.80 23.93 8.59
C TYR A 94 6.25 24.29 9.00
N GLU A 95 7.24 24.08 8.13
CA GLU A 95 8.64 24.52 8.35
C GLU A 95 8.98 25.87 7.69
N ASN A 96 8.00 26.61 7.16
CA ASN A 96 8.15 28.00 6.72
C ASN A 96 7.28 28.94 7.57
#